data_AF-A0A0C9ZE87-F1
#
_entry.id   AF-A0A0C9ZE87-F1
#
_cell.length_a   1.000
_cell.length_b   1.000
_cell.length_c   1.000
_cell.angle_alpha   90.00
_cell.angle_beta   90.00
_cell.angle_gamma   90.00
#
_symmetry.space_group_name_H-M   'P 1'
#
loop_
_entity.id
_entity.type
_entity.pdbx_description
1 polymer ?
#
loop_
_entity_poly.entity_id
_entity_poly.type
_entity_poly.pdbx_seq_one_letter_code
_entity_poly.pdbx_strand_id
1 'polypeptide(L)'
;MSLESQPSHRYPNETLIYHGYLGCSPLYPTIAISIHTLANYCQCHRTCPQFSIKAQCKALCHLHNFSDAYNIYLEILHHVNYRLNEALHRNMPNWRLLNTCPCCTYKLEDKPLLALEWLVSIDGNNSLKRWASSTYSTARFSEASF
;
A
#
# COMPACT_ATOMS: atom_id res chain seq x y z
N MET A 1 -0.17 7.55 32.43
CA MET A 1 0.85 8.05 31.50
C MET A 1 0.23 9.23 30.78
N SER A 2 0.64 10.44 31.13
CA SER A 2 0.11 11.66 30.50
C SER A 2 0.96 11.96 29.28
N LEU A 3 0.35 12.00 28.10
CA LEU A 3 1.03 12.34 26.86
C LEU A 3 1.26 13.85 26.84
N GLU A 4 2.52 14.28 26.86
CA GLU A 4 2.85 15.71 26.78
C GLU A 4 2.68 16.19 25.34
N SER A 5 1.84 17.22 25.15
CA SER A 5 1.66 17.89 23.86
C SER A 5 2.79 18.89 23.61
N GLN A 6 3.38 18.85 22.41
CA GLN A 6 4.27 19.92 21.96
C GLN A 6 3.46 21.22 21.74
N PRO A 7 4.06 22.40 21.92
CA PRO A 7 3.37 23.69 21.75
C PRO A 7 2.89 23.93 20.31
N SER A 8 3.44 23.23 19.32
CA SER A 8 2.99 23.27 17.93
C SER A 8 1.76 22.42 17.64
N HIS A 9 1.39 21.50 18.53
CA HIS A 9 0.29 20.58 18.30
C HIS A 9 -1.06 21.27 18.54
N ARG A 10 -1.84 21.45 17.48
CA ARG A 10 -3.18 22.02 17.51
C ARG A 10 -4.26 20.96 17.74
N TYR A 11 -4.03 19.73 17.28
CA TYR A 11 -5.00 18.63 17.39
C TYR A 11 -4.49 17.50 18.27
N PRO A 12 -5.38 16.78 18.99
CA PRO A 12 -4.98 15.63 19.81
C PRO A 12 -4.22 14.56 19.01
N ASN A 13 -4.63 14.32 17.75
CA ASN A 13 -3.98 13.35 16.87
C ASN A 13 -2.53 13.71 16.50
N GLU A 14 -2.16 14.99 16.50
CA GLU A 14 -0.77 15.41 16.29
C GLU A 14 0.11 15.01 17.48
N THR A 15 -0.43 15.12 18.70
CA THR A 15 0.25 14.63 19.90
C THR A 15 0.31 13.10 19.89
N LEU A 16 -0.79 12.42 19.55
CA LEU A 16 -0.80 10.96 19.48
C LEU A 16 0.23 10.43 18.48
N ILE A 17 0.27 10.98 17.26
CA ILE A 17 1.19 10.50 16.21
C ILE A 17 2.65 10.76 16.59
N TYR A 18 2.94 11.90 17.24
CA TYR A 18 4.28 12.20 17.74
C TYR A 18 4.78 11.13 18.73
N HIS A 19 3.88 10.57 19.53
CA HIS A 19 4.18 9.49 20.48
C HIS A 19 3.98 8.08 19.88
N GLY A 20 3.73 7.96 18.58
CA GLY A 20 3.61 6.67 17.89
C GLY A 20 2.22 6.03 17.94
N TYR A 21 1.18 6.82 18.17
CA TYR A 21 -0.21 6.36 18.22
C TYR A 21 -1.10 7.10 17.22
N LEU A 22 -2.17 6.45 16.77
CA LEU A 22 -3.22 7.03 15.94
C LEU A 22 -4.55 6.93 16.65
N GLY A 23 -5.22 8.06 16.81
CA GLY A 23 -6.57 8.10 17.35
C GLY A 23 -7.59 7.50 16.38
N CYS A 24 -8.62 6.85 16.92
CA CYS A 24 -9.73 6.33 16.13
C CYS A 24 -10.81 7.40 15.81
N SER A 25 -10.55 8.67 16.14
CA SER A 25 -11.46 9.81 15.90
C SER A 25 -10.65 11.07 15.64
N PRO A 26 -11.06 11.94 14.69
CA PRO A 26 -10.29 13.12 14.30
C PRO A 26 -10.23 14.21 15.38
N LEU A 27 -11.32 14.41 16.13
CA LEU A 27 -11.46 15.52 17.08
C LEU A 27 -11.32 15.07 18.54
N TYR A 28 -11.94 13.94 18.87
CA TYR A 28 -12.03 13.45 20.25
C TYR A 28 -11.65 11.97 20.29
N PRO A 29 -10.36 11.63 20.15
CA PRO A 29 -9.91 10.25 20.24
C PRO A 29 -10.05 9.75 21.68
N THR A 30 -10.98 8.82 21.91
CA THR A 30 -11.12 8.08 23.18
C THR A 30 -10.23 6.85 23.23
N ILE A 31 -9.87 6.34 22.05
CA ILE A 31 -9.04 5.17 21.84
C ILE A 31 -7.96 5.55 20.84
N ALA A 32 -6.73 5.12 21.13
CA ALA A 32 -5.60 5.25 20.23
C ALA A 32 -4.93 3.90 20.03
N ILE A 33 -4.50 3.62 18.79
CA ILE A 33 -3.84 2.38 18.40
C ILE A 33 -2.40 2.72 18.05
N SER A 34 -1.44 1.91 18.50
CA SER A 34 -0.04 2.13 18.15
C SER A 34 0.19 1.93 16.65
N ILE A 35 1.09 2.72 16.07
CA ILE A 35 1.53 2.55 14.68
C ILE A 35 2.07 1.14 14.45
N HIS A 36 2.78 0.57 15.43
CA HIS A 36 3.28 -0.80 15.37
C HIS A 36 2.16 -1.84 15.25
N THR A 37 1.06 -1.68 15.97
CA THR A 37 -0.11 -2.57 15.84
C THR A 37 -0.71 -2.50 14.43
N LEU A 38 -0.83 -1.31 13.87
CA LEU A 38 -1.35 -1.09 12.51
C LEU A 38 -0.40 -1.68 11.45
N ALA A 39 0.91 -1.49 11.62
CA ALA A 39 1.93 -2.08 10.77
C ALA A 39 1.94 -3.61 10.84
N ASN A 40 1.77 -4.18 12.04
CA ASN A 40 1.67 -5.62 12.23
C ASN A 40 0.45 -6.18 11.50
N TYR A 41 -0.71 -5.49 11.59
CA TYR A 41 -1.89 -5.91 10.84
C TYR A 41 -1.65 -5.90 9.33
N CYS A 42 -0.94 -4.91 8.77
CA CYS A 42 -0.54 -4.94 7.36
C CYS A 42 0.24 -6.21 7.00
N GLN A 43 1.20 -6.61 7.82
CA GLN A 43 2.01 -7.81 7.52
C GLN A 43 1.19 -9.09 7.66
N CYS A 44 0.40 -9.21 8.73
CA CYS A 44 -0.50 -10.35 8.91
C CYS A 44 -1.51 -10.47 7.76
N HIS A 45 -2.08 -9.36 7.30
CA HIS A 45 -3.04 -9.37 6.20
C HIS A 45 -2.39 -9.68 4.84
N ARG A 46 -1.11 -9.30 4.63
CA ARG A 46 -0.35 -9.67 3.43
C ARG A 46 -0.04 -11.15 3.36
N THR A 47 0.31 -11.78 4.48
CA THR A 47 0.64 -13.22 4.53
C THR A 47 -0.61 -14.10 4.60
N CYS A 48 -1.68 -13.60 5.24
CA CYS A 48 -2.96 -14.29 5.36
C CYS A 48 -4.11 -13.33 5.04
N PRO A 49 -4.51 -13.20 3.77
CA PRO A 49 -5.62 -12.33 3.36
C PRO A 49 -6.96 -12.68 4.03
N GLN A 50 -7.12 -13.93 4.50
CA GLN A 50 -8.30 -14.37 5.26
C GLN A 50 -8.40 -13.71 6.65
N PHE A 51 -7.29 -13.15 7.15
CA PHE A 51 -7.28 -12.39 8.40
C PHE A 51 -7.88 -10.99 8.20
N SER A 52 -9.20 -10.95 8.29
CA SER A 52 -10.00 -9.74 8.09
C SER A 52 -9.82 -8.69 9.19
N ILE A 53 -10.17 -7.44 8.89
CA ILE A 53 -10.21 -6.35 9.87
C ILE A 53 -11.13 -6.71 11.04
N LYS A 54 -12.27 -7.37 10.76
CA LYS A 54 -13.20 -7.83 11.80
C LYS A 54 -12.57 -8.86 12.73
N ALA A 55 -11.73 -9.76 12.20
CA ALA A 55 -10.98 -10.71 13.02
C ALA A 55 -9.95 -10.00 13.91
N GLN A 56 -9.26 -8.99 13.38
CA GLN A 56 -8.35 -8.15 14.16
C GLN A 56 -9.08 -7.36 15.27
N CYS A 57 -10.24 -6.75 14.97
CA CYS A 57 -11.07 -6.08 15.97
C CYS A 57 -11.47 -7.03 17.12
N LYS A 58 -11.85 -8.27 16.80
CA LYS A 58 -12.18 -9.30 17.80
C LYS A 58 -10.96 -9.65 18.66
N ALA A 59 -9.79 -9.81 18.05
CA ALA A 59 -8.54 -10.09 18.75
C ALA A 59 -8.15 -8.95 19.72
N LEU A 60 -8.48 -7.70 19.36
CA LEU A 60 -8.29 -6.51 20.19
C LEU A 60 -9.46 -6.24 21.15
N CYS A 61 -10.15 -7.27 21.63
CA CYS A 61 -11.27 -7.15 22.58
C CYS A 61 -12.45 -6.31 22.04
N HIS A 62 -12.85 -6.54 20.78
CA HIS A 62 -13.94 -5.82 20.11
C HIS A 62 -13.72 -4.31 19.97
N LEU A 63 -12.46 -3.90 19.76
CA LEU A 63 -12.12 -2.49 19.56
C LEU A 63 -12.86 -1.92 18.34
N HIS A 64 -13.81 -1.03 18.62
CA HIS A 64 -14.55 -0.28 17.62
C HIS A 64 -13.62 0.74 16.94
N ASN A 65 -13.90 1.06 15.68
CA ASN A 65 -13.19 2.08 14.90
C ASN A 65 -11.71 1.80 14.59
N PHE A 66 -11.25 0.54 14.75
CA PHE A 66 -9.93 0.12 14.25
C PHE A 66 -9.78 0.38 12.74
N SER A 67 -10.85 0.15 11.97
CA SER A 67 -10.85 0.39 10.53
C SER A 67 -10.57 1.85 10.18
N ASP A 68 -11.06 2.81 10.97
CA ASP A 68 -10.89 4.24 10.70
C ASP A 68 -9.43 4.63 10.90
N ALA A 69 -8.84 4.26 12.04
CA ALA A 69 -7.43 4.47 12.31
C ALA A 69 -6.53 3.76 11.28
N TYR A 70 -6.92 2.57 10.83
CA TYR A 70 -6.19 1.83 9.81
C TYR A 70 -6.25 2.49 8.43
N ASN A 71 -7.41 3.03 8.03
CA ASN A 71 -7.54 3.78 6.78
C ASN A 71 -6.65 5.03 6.78
N ILE A 72 -6.67 5.81 7.87
CA ILE A 72 -5.79 6.99 8.01
C ILE A 72 -4.32 6.58 8.01
N TYR A 73 -3.96 5.49 8.66
CA TYR A 73 -2.60 4.96 8.60
C TYR A 73 -2.16 4.63 7.17
N LEU A 74 -3.01 3.97 6.39
CA LEU A 74 -2.73 3.66 4.98
C LEU A 74 -2.60 4.94 4.14
N GLU A 75 -3.41 5.96 4.42
CA GLU A 75 -3.33 7.26 3.75
C GLU A 75 -2.01 7.99 4.06
N ILE A 76 -1.58 8.00 5.32
CA ILE A 76 -0.28 8.54 5.74
C ILE A 76 0.84 7.81 4.99
N LEU A 77 0.82 6.48 4.97
CA LEU A 77 1.80 5.70 4.22
C LEU A 77 1.78 6.02 2.73
N HIS A 78 0.60 6.21 2.15
CA HIS A 78 0.46 6.57 0.74
C HIS A 78 1.12 7.92 0.45
N HIS A 79 0.84 8.94 1.26
CA HIS A 79 1.41 10.27 1.10
C HIS A 79 2.93 10.29 1.33
N VAL A 80 3.42 9.55 2.34
CA VAL A 80 4.87 9.39 2.57
C VAL A 80 5.53 8.72 1.36
N ASN A 81 4.95 7.63 0.85
CA ASN A 81 5.48 6.97 -0.35
C ASN A 81 5.44 7.88 -1.59
N TYR A 82 4.40 8.70 -1.72
CA TYR A 82 4.31 9.67 -2.81
C TYR A 82 5.48 10.66 -2.76
N ARG A 83 5.71 11.30 -1.60
CA ARG A 83 6.81 12.25 -1.39
C ARG A 83 8.18 11.60 -1.56
N LEU A 84 8.35 10.36 -1.09
CA LEU A 84 9.58 9.60 -1.30
C LEU A 84 9.83 9.31 -2.79
N ASN A 85 8.79 8.92 -3.53
CA ASN A 85 8.93 8.67 -4.97
C ASN A 85 9.25 9.97 -5.71
N GLU A 86 8.65 11.09 -5.34
CA GLU A 86 8.99 12.40 -5.91
C GLU A 86 10.44 12.78 -5.64
N ALA A 87 10.90 12.69 -4.39
CA ALA A 87 12.27 12.99 -3.99
C ALA A 87 13.31 12.07 -4.68
N LEU A 88 12.92 10.84 -5.01
CA LEU A 88 13.76 9.88 -5.72
C LEU A 88 13.58 9.92 -7.25
N HIS A 89 12.84 10.90 -7.78
CA HIS A 89 12.52 11.03 -9.22
C HIS A 89 11.86 9.77 -9.83
N ARG A 90 11.03 9.09 -9.03
CA ARG A 90 10.28 7.87 -9.36
C ARG A 90 8.80 8.12 -9.67
N ASN A 91 8.43 9.37 -9.90
CA ASN A 91 7.07 9.85 -10.10
C ASN A 91 6.64 9.96 -11.58
N MET A 92 7.50 9.59 -12.53
CA MET A 92 7.14 9.59 -13.96
C MET A 92 6.12 8.48 -14.29
N PRO A 93 5.23 8.71 -15.27
CA PRO A 93 4.42 7.64 -15.86
C PRO A 93 5.32 6.48 -16.28
N ASN A 94 4.93 5.25 -15.95
CA ASN A 94 5.67 4.03 -16.27
C ASN A 94 7.09 3.92 -15.67
N TRP A 95 7.49 4.76 -14.69
CA TRP A 95 8.82 4.70 -14.07
C TRP A 95 9.19 3.28 -13.63
N ARG A 96 8.24 2.56 -13.01
CA ARG A 96 8.45 1.16 -12.59
C ARG A 96 8.76 0.25 -13.76
N LEU A 97 8.06 0.36 -14.88
CA LEU A 97 8.27 -0.49 -16.05
C LEU A 97 9.65 -0.25 -16.67
N LEU A 98 10.05 1.02 -16.80
CA LEU A 98 11.36 1.42 -17.31
C LEU A 98 12.52 0.99 -16.41
N ASN A 99 12.27 0.85 -15.10
CA ASN A 99 13.27 0.49 -14.09
C ASN A 99 13.02 -0.91 -13.49
N THR A 100 12.22 -1.74 -14.14
CA THR A 100 12.06 -3.16 -13.80
C THR A 100 13.33 -3.93 -14.18
N CYS A 101 13.48 -5.16 -13.67
CA CYS A 101 14.59 -6.06 -13.98
C CYS A 101 14.99 -5.98 -15.47
N PRO A 102 16.22 -5.52 -15.78
CA PRO A 102 16.68 -5.36 -17.16
C PRO A 102 16.54 -6.66 -17.96
N CYS A 103 16.86 -7.81 -17.36
CA CYS A 103 16.74 -9.11 -18.04
C CYS A 103 15.29 -9.44 -18.46
N CYS A 104 14.29 -8.90 -17.77
CA CYS A 104 12.88 -9.14 -18.08
C CYS A 104 12.32 -8.18 -19.14
N THR A 105 13.01 -7.09 -19.45
CA THR A 105 12.53 -6.02 -20.36
C THR A 105 13.50 -5.70 -21.51
N TYR A 106 14.67 -6.36 -21.55
CA TYR A 106 15.70 -6.14 -22.57
C TYR A 106 15.27 -6.66 -23.94
N LYS A 107 15.36 -5.79 -24.96
CA LYS A 107 15.14 -6.14 -26.37
C LYS A 107 16.48 -6.28 -27.07
N LEU A 108 16.67 -7.37 -27.81
CA LEU A 108 17.87 -7.61 -28.60
C LEU A 108 17.78 -6.83 -29.92
N GLU A 109 18.78 -6.00 -30.22
CA GLU A 109 18.79 -5.09 -31.38
C GLU A 109 18.74 -5.84 -32.73
N ASP A 110 19.39 -7.00 -32.81
CA ASP A 110 19.52 -7.78 -34.06
C ASP A 110 18.54 -8.98 -34.15
N LYS A 111 17.50 -9.02 -33.32
CA LYS A 111 16.51 -10.10 -33.33
C LYS A 111 15.15 -9.59 -33.82
N PRO A 112 14.39 -10.42 -34.54
CA PRO A 112 13.03 -10.07 -34.91
C PRO A 112 12.20 -9.84 -33.64
N LEU A 113 11.26 -8.90 -33.71
CA LEU A 113 10.31 -8.63 -32.63
C LEU A 113 9.56 -9.92 -32.29
N LEU A 114 9.52 -10.25 -31.00
CA LEU A 114 8.73 -11.36 -30.49
C LEU A 114 7.24 -11.01 -30.63
N ALA A 115 6.42 -11.96 -31.07
CA ALA A 115 4.97 -11.80 -31.10
C ALA A 115 4.38 -11.50 -29.70
N LEU A 116 5.06 -11.98 -28.65
CA LEU A 116 4.81 -11.65 -27.25
C LEU A 116 6.08 -11.07 -26.64
N GLU A 117 6.08 -9.79 -26.31
CA GLU A 117 7.26 -9.08 -25.80
C GLU A 117 7.58 -9.38 -24.33
N TRP A 118 6.61 -9.91 -23.58
CA TRP A 118 6.74 -10.07 -22.13
C TRP A 118 5.99 -11.32 -21.65
N LEU A 119 6.68 -12.17 -20.89
CA LEU A 119 6.08 -13.30 -20.19
C LEU A 119 6.00 -12.97 -18.70
N VAL A 120 4.78 -12.87 -18.17
CA VAL A 120 4.55 -12.57 -16.75
C VAL A 120 4.09 -13.83 -16.05
N SER A 121 4.91 -14.34 -15.13
CA SER A 121 4.44 -15.30 -14.14
C SER A 121 3.94 -14.53 -12.93
N ILE A 122 2.69 -14.75 -12.56
CA ILE A 122 2.09 -14.12 -11.40
C ILE A 122 1.67 -15.23 -10.45
N ASP A 123 1.94 -15.04 -9.17
CA ASP A 123 1.42 -15.93 -8.14
C ASP A 123 -0.12 -16.06 -8.25
N GLY A 124 -0.66 -17.16 -7.69
CA GLY A 124 -2.09 -17.47 -7.76
C GLY A 124 -3.00 -16.46 -7.02
N ASN A 125 -2.45 -15.38 -6.47
CA ASN A 125 -3.17 -14.40 -5.68
C ASN A 125 -3.88 -13.36 -6.56
N ASN A 126 -4.89 -13.82 -7.30
CA ASN A 126 -5.63 -13.03 -8.28
C ASN A 126 -6.24 -11.72 -7.74
N SER A 127 -6.57 -11.65 -6.44
CA SER A 127 -7.22 -10.49 -5.83
C SER A 127 -6.29 -9.30 -5.55
N LEU A 128 -4.96 -9.51 -5.49
CA LEU A 128 -3.98 -8.43 -5.29
C LEU A 128 -3.28 -7.99 -6.59
N LYS A 129 -3.68 -8.56 -7.73
CA LYS A 129 -3.12 -8.20 -9.04
C LYS A 129 -3.63 -6.82 -9.44
N ARG A 130 -2.78 -5.79 -9.31
CA ARG A 130 -3.10 -4.43 -9.77
C ARG A 130 -2.79 -4.32 -11.27
N TRP A 131 -3.74 -4.70 -12.10
CA TRP A 131 -3.64 -4.53 -13.56
C TRP A 131 -4.18 -3.16 -13.95
N ALA A 132 -3.29 -2.26 -14.39
CA ALA A 132 -3.70 -1.02 -15.04
C ALA A 132 -3.76 -1.27 -16.55
N SER A 133 -4.85 -0.91 -17.22
CA SER A 133 -4.97 -1.05 -18.68
C SER A 133 -3.83 -0.35 -19.44
N SER A 134 -3.24 0.70 -18.86
CA SER A 134 -2.09 1.42 -19.39
C SER A 134 -0.79 0.62 -19.44
N THR A 135 -0.72 -0.54 -18.79
CA THR A 135 0.45 -1.45 -18.87
C THR A 135 0.43 -2.32 -20.12
N TYR A 136 -0.73 -2.47 -20.77
CA TYR A 136 -0.83 -3.08 -22.08
C TYR A 136 -0.74 -1.95 -23.11
N SER A 137 0.45 -1.78 -23.71
CA SER A 137 0.54 -1.09 -25.00
C SER A 137 -0.57 -1.63 -25.90
N THR A 138 -1.33 -0.71 -26.49
CA THR A 138 -2.49 -0.94 -27.35
C THR A 138 -2.20 -2.00 -28.43
N ALA A 139 -2.54 -3.25 -28.15
CA ALA A 139 -2.71 -4.30 -29.15
C ALA A 139 -3.86 -5.18 -28.70
N ARG A 140 -4.89 -5.28 -29.54
CA ARG A 140 -6.10 -6.08 -29.31
C ARG A 140 -5.67 -7.54 -29.16
N PHE A 141 -5.76 -8.09 -27.95
CA PHE A 141 -5.68 -9.53 -27.76
C PHE A 141 -7.06 -10.12 -28.02
N SER A 142 -7.19 -10.88 -29.11
CA SER A 142 -8.23 -11.88 -29.26
C SER A 142 -8.00 -12.97 -28.22
N GLU A 143 -9.02 -13.28 -27.43
CA GLU A 143 -9.04 -14.42 -26.50
C GLU A 143 -8.67 -15.70 -27.27
N ALA A 144 -7.53 -16.30 -26.95
CA ALA A 144 -7.26 -17.69 -27.26
C ALA A 144 -7.63 -18.49 -26.03
N SER A 145 -8.77 -19.18 -26.13
CA SER A 145 -9.23 -20.19 -25.19
C SER A 145 -8.17 -21.26 -24.99
N PHE A 146 -7.94 -21.60 -23.72
CA PHE A 146 -7.43 -22.91 -23.30
C PHE A 146 -8.34 -23.42 -22.19
#